data_AF-T0YDZ5-F1
#
_entry.id   AF-T0YDZ5-F1
#
_cell.length_a   1.000
_cell.length_b   1.000
_cell.length_c   1.000
_cell.angle_alpha   90.00
_cell.angle_beta   90.00
_cell.angle_gamma   90.00
#
_symmetry.space_group_name_H-M   'P 1'
#
loop_
_entity.id
_entity.type
_entity.pdbx_description
1 polymer ?
#
loop_
_entity_poly.entity_id
_entity_poly.type
_entity_poly.pdbx_seq_one_letter_code
_entity_poly.pdbx_strand_id
1 'polypeptide(L)'
;MSIIRKGLQLGPNLPQIPPDPFVESILANPVGAAPLIAALCREIGIPQLIDQEATWDKDRCILSPGERITALVINLLCEERRPLYKVEDNFKKLDTELLFGKGILPSHFNDDCLGRGLDALWEIGPTSLFRRAAANVRAMESL
;
A
#
# COMPACT_ATOMS: atom_id res chain seq x y z
N MET A 1 -6.22 9.14 21.71
CA MET A 1 -7.24 8.12 22.07
C MET A 1 -8.60 8.80 22.24
N SER A 2 -9.66 8.22 21.65
CA SER A 2 -11.06 8.32 22.13
C SER A 2 -11.88 9.60 21.90
N ILE A 3 -12.01 10.08 20.65
CA ILE A 3 -13.23 10.83 20.28
C ILE A 3 -13.95 10.15 19.10
N ILE A 4 -13.23 9.70 18.08
CA ILE A 4 -13.85 9.04 16.91
C ILE A 4 -14.46 7.65 17.23
N ARG A 5 -13.99 6.96 18.29
CA ARG A 5 -14.59 5.68 18.74
C ARG A 5 -15.86 5.84 19.56
N LYS A 6 -16.16 7.03 20.07
CA LYS A 6 -17.46 7.31 20.69
C LYS A 6 -18.27 8.01 19.63
N GLY A 7 -19.12 7.25 18.93
CA GLY A 7 -20.15 7.83 18.07
C GLY A 7 -20.76 9.04 18.75
N LEU A 8 -20.93 10.12 17.99
CA LEU A 8 -21.56 11.37 18.42
C LEU A 8 -22.77 11.00 19.29
N GLN A 9 -22.69 11.23 20.61
CA GLN A 9 -23.81 10.95 21.50
C GLN A 9 -24.91 11.97 21.24
N LEU A 10 -25.70 11.68 20.22
CA LEU A 10 -26.97 12.32 19.93
C LEU A 10 -27.89 12.04 21.13
N GLY A 11 -28.59 13.08 21.60
CA GLY A 11 -29.27 13.10 22.89
C GLY A 11 -30.25 11.95 23.17
N PRO A 12 -30.73 11.83 24.42
CA PRO A 12 -31.27 10.60 25.00
C PRO A 12 -32.58 10.04 24.39
N ASN A 13 -33.16 10.68 23.37
CA ASN A 13 -34.47 10.32 22.83
C ASN A 13 -34.59 10.37 21.29
N LEU A 14 -33.50 10.40 20.53
CA LEU A 14 -33.60 10.10 19.10
C LEU A 14 -33.61 8.58 18.87
N PRO A 15 -34.41 8.06 17.93
CA PRO A 15 -34.29 6.67 17.52
C PRO A 15 -32.83 6.42 17.13
N GLN A 16 -32.20 5.41 17.74
CA GLN A 16 -30.90 4.93 17.32
C GLN A 16 -31.10 4.30 15.95
N ILE A 17 -30.95 5.12 14.91
CA ILE A 17 -30.90 4.62 13.54
C ILE A 17 -29.61 3.80 13.49
N PRO A 18 -29.66 2.47 13.30
CA PRO A 18 -28.45 1.70 13.10
C PRO A 18 -27.68 2.37 11.96
N PRO A 19 -26.36 2.60 12.10
CA PRO A 19 -25.60 3.20 11.02
C PRO A 19 -25.86 2.39 9.75
N ASP A 20 -26.15 3.10 8.66
CA ASP A 20 -26.37 2.43 7.38
C ASP A 20 -25.18 1.49 7.10
N PRO A 21 -25.39 0.21 6.74
CA PRO A 21 -24.30 -0.74 6.50
C PRO A 21 -23.24 -0.21 5.54
N PHE A 22 -23.63 0.65 4.59
CA PHE A 22 -22.72 1.38 3.70
C PHE A 22 -21.87 2.40 4.47
N VAL A 23 -22.47 3.23 5.32
CA VAL A 23 -21.75 4.20 6.16
C VAL A 23 -20.84 3.50 7.16
N GLU A 24 -21.28 2.38 7.74
CA GLU A 24 -20.47 1.57 8.64
C GLU A 24 -19.28 0.96 7.91
N SER A 25 -19.45 0.48 6.67
CA SER A 25 -18.33 -0.01 5.85
C SER A 25 -17.30 1.07 5.51
N ILE A 26 -17.74 2.31 5.25
CA ILE A 26 -16.86 3.46 4.97
C ILE A 26 -16.05 3.85 6.21
N LEU A 27 -16.68 3.84 7.39
CA LEU A 27 -16.05 4.23 8.64
C LEU A 27 -15.21 3.11 9.28
N ALA A 28 -15.54 1.84 9.00
CA ALA A 28 -14.83 0.67 9.52
C ALA A 28 -13.41 0.53 8.94
N ASN A 29 -13.20 1.00 7.72
CA ASN A 29 -11.90 0.95 7.03
C ASN A 29 -11.36 2.37 6.83
N PRO A 30 -10.79 3.02 7.87
CA PRO A 30 -10.11 4.30 7.68
C PRO A 30 -9.00 4.11 6.64
N VAL A 31 -9.17 4.77 5.49
CA VAL A 31 -8.36 4.58 4.29
C VAL A 31 -6.90 5.04 4.47
N GLY A 32 -6.59 5.71 5.59
CA GLY A 32 -5.22 6.08 5.97
C GLY A 32 -4.50 6.92 4.91
N ALA A 33 -3.18 7.03 5.02
CA ALA A 33 -2.35 7.66 3.99
C ALA A 33 -1.94 6.68 2.87
N ALA A 34 -2.25 5.38 3.02
CA ALA A 34 -1.73 4.32 2.15
C ALA A 34 -2.09 4.52 0.66
N PRO A 35 -3.33 4.86 0.26
CA PRO A 35 -3.62 5.08 -1.15
C PRO A 35 -2.95 6.31 -1.74
N LEU A 36 -2.76 7.37 -0.95
CA LEU A 36 -2.01 8.55 -1.38
C LEU A 36 -0.57 8.18 -1.65
N ILE A 37 0.08 7.44 -0.75
CA ILE A 37 1.45 6.96 -0.94
C ILE A 37 1.54 6.02 -2.16
N ALA A 38 0.58 5.12 -2.33
CA ALA A 38 0.53 4.23 -3.50
C ALA A 38 0.40 5.02 -4.81
N ALA A 39 -0.46 6.04 -4.83
CA ALA A 39 -0.64 6.94 -5.97
C ALA A 39 0.64 7.70 -6.28
N LEU A 40 1.29 8.29 -5.27
CA LEU A 40 2.57 8.98 -5.42
C LEU A 40 3.67 8.06 -5.96
N CYS A 41 3.78 6.82 -5.46
CA CYS A 41 4.75 5.86 -5.98
C CYS A 41 4.53 5.59 -7.48
N ARG A 42 3.28 5.43 -7.92
CA ARG A 42 2.92 5.24 -9.33
C ARG A 42 3.18 6.48 -10.17
N GLU A 43 2.85 7.64 -9.63
CA GLU A 43 3.03 8.93 -10.29
C GLU A 43 4.52 9.21 -10.56
N ILE A 44 5.38 8.98 -9.56
CA ILE A 44 6.85 9.07 -9.70
C ILE A 44 7.42 7.98 -10.64
N GLY A 45 6.66 6.91 -10.88
CA GLY A 45 7.05 5.83 -11.77
C GLY A 45 7.88 4.73 -11.10
N ILE A 46 7.92 4.66 -9.77
CA ILE A 46 8.74 3.69 -9.03
C ILE A 46 8.42 2.24 -9.44
N PRO A 47 7.16 1.76 -9.37
CA PRO A 47 6.88 0.37 -9.71
C PRO A 47 7.20 0.09 -11.19
N GLN A 48 6.93 1.04 -12.09
CA GLN A 48 7.21 0.89 -13.52
C GLN A 48 8.70 0.77 -13.82
N LEU A 49 9.53 1.61 -13.20
CA LEU A 49 10.99 1.56 -13.36
C LEU A 49 11.57 0.22 -12.88
N ILE A 50 10.98 -0.38 -11.83
CA ILE A 50 11.40 -1.69 -11.34
C ILE A 50 10.90 -2.78 -12.30
N ASP A 51 9.63 -2.76 -12.66
CA ASP A 51 8.98 -3.81 -13.45
C ASP A 51 9.50 -3.89 -14.90
N GLN A 52 10.07 -2.80 -15.42
CA GLN A 52 10.73 -2.78 -16.73
C GLN A 52 12.06 -3.56 -16.74
N GLU A 53 12.72 -3.70 -15.60
CA GLU A 53 14.05 -4.32 -15.49
C GLU A 53 14.03 -5.66 -14.77
N ALA A 54 13.09 -5.84 -13.83
CA ALA A 54 12.98 -7.06 -13.07
C ALA A 54 12.26 -8.18 -13.86
N THR A 55 12.81 -9.39 -13.79
CA THR A 55 12.09 -10.60 -14.19
C THR A 55 11.57 -11.31 -12.93
N TRP A 56 10.36 -11.85 -12.95
CA TRP A 56 9.83 -12.61 -11.83
C TRP A 56 8.88 -13.75 -12.25
N ASP A 57 8.77 -14.73 -11.38
CA ASP A 57 7.84 -15.85 -11.49
C ASP A 57 6.45 -15.42 -10.96
N LYS A 58 5.48 -15.30 -11.88
CA LYS A 58 4.11 -14.88 -11.58
C LYS A 58 3.31 -15.93 -10.81
N ASP A 59 3.70 -17.20 -10.89
CA ASP A 59 3.04 -18.28 -10.16
C ASP A 59 3.45 -18.26 -8.69
N ARG A 60 4.66 -17.78 -8.39
CA ARG A 60 5.16 -17.62 -7.01
C ARG A 60 4.84 -16.26 -6.40
N CYS A 61 4.76 -15.22 -7.22
CA CYS A 61 4.52 -13.86 -6.77
C CYS A 61 3.53 -13.18 -7.72
N ILE A 62 2.28 -13.07 -7.26
CA ILE A 62 1.19 -12.44 -8.00
C ILE A 62 1.49 -10.95 -8.24
N LEU A 63 1.99 -10.26 -7.20
CA LEU A 63 2.41 -8.86 -7.31
C LEU A 63 3.72 -8.73 -8.09
N SER A 64 3.83 -7.69 -8.90
CA SER A 64 5.10 -7.35 -9.55
C SER A 64 6.17 -6.97 -8.51
N PRO A 65 7.47 -7.04 -8.84
CA PRO A 65 8.53 -6.58 -7.96
C PRO A 65 8.35 -5.11 -7.57
N GLY A 66 7.92 -4.25 -8.51
CA GLY A 66 7.61 -2.85 -8.25
C GLY A 66 6.45 -2.64 -7.29
N GLU A 67 5.38 -3.43 -7.42
CA GLU A 67 4.26 -3.40 -6.48
C GLU A 67 4.67 -3.87 -5.07
N ARG A 68 5.54 -4.87 -4.97
CA ARG A 68 6.10 -5.32 -3.69
C ARG A 68 6.95 -4.24 -3.03
N ILE A 69 7.76 -3.51 -3.80
CA ILE A 69 8.49 -2.35 -3.27
C ILE A 69 7.51 -1.24 -2.85
N THR A 70 6.46 -0.98 -3.62
CA THR A 70 5.41 -0.01 -3.25
C THR A 70 4.73 -0.40 -1.93
N ALA A 71 4.46 -1.70 -1.73
CA ALA A 71 3.93 -2.23 -0.48
C ALA A 71 4.87 -2.00 0.71
N LEU A 72 6.17 -2.18 0.51
CA LEU A 72 7.17 -1.91 1.54
C LEU A 72 7.28 -0.41 1.88
N VAL A 73 7.14 0.47 0.89
CA VAL A 73 7.09 1.93 1.11
C VAL A 73 5.85 2.31 1.93
N ILE A 74 4.68 1.78 1.57
CA ILE A 74 3.44 2.00 2.34
C ILE A 74 3.61 1.50 3.77
N ASN A 75 4.11 0.28 3.95
CA ASN A 75 4.34 -0.30 5.27
C ASN A 75 5.32 0.53 6.12
N LEU A 76 6.35 1.12 5.49
CA LEU A 76 7.34 1.95 6.17
C LEU A 76 6.79 3.31 6.62
N LEU A 77 5.90 3.91 5.82
CA LEU A 77 5.43 5.29 5.99
C LEU A 77 4.06 5.40 6.67
N CYS A 78 3.18 4.43 6.48
CA CYS A 78 1.79 4.48 6.94
C CYS A 78 1.51 3.55 8.11
N GLU A 79 2.27 2.47 8.25
CA GLU A 79 1.99 1.40 9.20
C GLU A 79 3.03 1.30 10.32
N GLU A 80 2.74 0.45 11.30
CA GLU A 80 3.71 0.11 12.34
C GLU A 80 4.93 -0.58 11.74
N ARG A 81 6.12 -0.05 12.04
CA ARG A 81 7.39 -0.69 11.66
C ARG A 81 7.49 -2.05 12.33
N ARG A 82 7.37 -3.09 11.51
CA ARG A 82 7.42 -4.50 11.90
C ARG A 82 8.48 -5.23 11.07
N PRO A 83 9.05 -6.34 11.59
CA PRO A 83 9.92 -7.20 10.79
C PRO A 83 9.19 -7.73 9.55
N LEU A 84 9.93 -8.08 8.50
CA LEU A 84 9.39 -8.41 7.17
C LEU A 84 8.29 -9.49 7.22
N TYR A 85 8.49 -10.55 8.01
CA TYR A 85 7.52 -11.65 8.19
C TYR A 85 6.19 -11.23 8.85
N LYS A 86 6.10 -10.01 9.41
CA LYS A 86 4.87 -9.44 9.98
C LYS A 86 4.24 -8.37 9.11
N VAL A 87 4.78 -8.08 7.94
CA VAL A 87 4.23 -7.07 7.03
C VAL A 87 2.85 -7.50 6.51
N GLU A 88 2.67 -8.78 6.23
CA GLU A 88 1.35 -9.34 5.89
C GLU A 88 0.26 -8.94 6.90
N ASP A 89 0.57 -8.93 8.21
CA ASP A 89 -0.40 -8.58 9.25
C ASP A 89 -0.85 -7.12 9.19
N ASN A 90 -0.04 -6.22 8.64
CA ASN A 90 -0.43 -4.84 8.41
C ASN A 90 -1.41 -4.77 7.23
N PHE A 91 -1.18 -5.54 6.16
CA PHE A 91 -2.08 -5.59 5.00
C PHE A 91 -3.43 -6.26 5.29
N LYS A 92 -3.57 -7.03 6.38
CA LYS A 92 -4.88 -7.53 6.85
C LYS A 92 -5.84 -6.42 7.31
N LYS A 93 -5.32 -5.21 7.58
CA LYS A 93 -6.09 -4.04 8.03
C LYS A 93 -6.32 -3.03 6.92
N LEU A 94 -5.74 -3.27 5.74
CA LEU A 94 -5.80 -2.37 4.59
C LEU A 94 -6.67 -2.99 3.50
N ASP A 95 -7.31 -2.13 2.71
CA ASP A 95 -7.99 -2.58 1.49
C ASP A 95 -6.94 -2.85 0.40
N THR A 96 -6.50 -4.11 0.31
CA THR A 96 -5.49 -4.55 -0.65
C THR A 96 -5.96 -4.45 -2.09
N GLU A 97 -7.26 -4.59 -2.34
CA GLU A 97 -7.81 -4.48 -3.68
C GLU A 97 -7.85 -3.02 -4.15
N LEU A 98 -8.19 -2.09 -3.27
CA LEU A 98 -8.09 -0.65 -3.54
C LEU A 98 -6.63 -0.24 -3.82
N LEU A 99 -5.68 -0.79 -3.05
CA LEU A 99 -4.28 -0.41 -3.15
C LEU A 99 -3.58 -1.01 -4.37
N PHE A 100 -3.84 -2.27 -4.72
CA PHE A 100 -3.04 -3.01 -5.73
C PHE A 100 -3.87 -3.66 -6.84
N GLY A 101 -5.19 -3.51 -6.82
CA GLY A 101 -6.09 -4.04 -7.83
C GLY A 101 -6.82 -5.31 -7.39
N LYS A 102 -7.81 -5.68 -8.19
CA LYS A 102 -8.76 -6.76 -7.87
C LYS A 102 -8.04 -8.11 -7.68
N GLY A 103 -8.47 -8.87 -6.68
CA GLY A 103 -7.95 -10.20 -6.38
C GLY A 103 -6.64 -10.21 -5.59
N ILE A 104 -6.13 -9.05 -5.18
CA ILE A 104 -4.96 -8.99 -4.30
C ILE A 104 -5.38 -9.21 -2.86
N LEU A 105 -4.80 -10.23 -2.23
CA LEU A 105 -5.08 -10.64 -0.86
C LEU A 105 -3.90 -10.27 0.06
N PRO A 106 -4.12 -10.09 1.37
CA PRO A 106 -3.05 -9.87 2.33
C PRO A 106 -1.95 -10.93 2.28
N SER A 107 -2.30 -12.20 2.03
CA SER A 107 -1.35 -13.31 1.91
C SER A 107 -0.35 -13.17 0.74
N HIS A 108 -0.60 -12.28 -0.22
CA HIS A 108 0.35 -11.97 -1.30
C HIS A 108 1.51 -11.08 -0.83
N PHE A 109 1.44 -10.55 0.40
CA PHE A 109 2.48 -9.73 1.04
C PHE A 109 3.27 -10.51 2.10
N ASN A 110 3.40 -11.83 1.94
CA ASN A 110 4.29 -12.65 2.78
C ASN A 110 5.77 -12.27 2.56
N ASP A 111 6.62 -12.58 3.53
CA ASP A 111 8.04 -12.24 3.52
C ASP A 111 8.82 -12.86 2.37
N ASP A 112 8.48 -14.07 1.94
CA ASP A 112 9.11 -14.69 0.77
C ASP A 112 8.90 -13.83 -0.49
N CYS A 113 7.68 -13.33 -0.71
CA CYS A 113 7.36 -12.50 -1.86
C CYS A 113 8.02 -11.12 -1.76
N LEU A 114 7.94 -10.49 -0.58
CA LEU A 114 8.54 -9.18 -0.33
C LEU A 114 10.07 -9.22 -0.38
N GLY A 115 10.68 -10.28 0.15
CA GLY A 115 12.12 -10.54 0.08
C GLY A 115 12.60 -10.65 -1.36
N ARG A 116 11.90 -11.42 -2.20
CA ARG A 116 12.18 -11.45 -3.65
C ARG A 116 12.04 -10.09 -4.34
N GLY A 117 11.19 -9.20 -3.81
CA GLY A 117 11.09 -7.82 -4.28
C GLY A 117 12.34 -7.00 -3.93
N LEU A 118 12.86 -7.16 -2.71
CA LEU A 118 14.11 -6.53 -2.26
C LEU A 118 15.32 -7.06 -3.03
N ASP A 119 15.36 -8.36 -3.33
CA ASP A 119 16.41 -8.95 -4.16
C ASP A 119 16.40 -8.33 -5.57
N ALA A 120 15.21 -8.22 -6.19
CA ALA A 120 15.08 -7.57 -7.50
C ALA A 120 15.52 -6.09 -7.47
N LEU A 121 15.17 -5.37 -6.41
CA LEU A 121 15.61 -3.98 -6.20
C LEU A 121 17.14 -3.88 -6.06
N TRP A 122 17.76 -4.85 -5.37
CA TRP A 122 19.22 -4.91 -5.22
C TRP A 122 19.92 -5.15 -6.55
N GLU A 123 19.45 -6.11 -7.35
CA GLU A 123 20.03 -6.42 -8.67
C GLU A 123 19.95 -5.24 -9.65
N ILE A 124 18.85 -4.47 -9.60
CA ILE A 124 18.69 -3.24 -10.39
C ILE A 124 19.65 -2.13 -9.93
N GLY A 125 20.02 -2.12 -8.66
CA GLY A 125 20.82 -1.07 -8.03
C GLY A 125 19.94 0.08 -7.51
N PRO A 126 19.72 0.17 -6.19
CA PRO A 126 18.85 1.19 -5.57
C PRO A 126 19.24 2.63 -5.92
N THR A 127 20.54 2.92 -6.03
CA THR A 127 21.04 4.26 -6.42
C THR A 127 20.68 4.61 -7.87
N SER A 128 20.76 3.63 -8.78
CA SER A 128 20.37 3.82 -10.18
C SER A 128 18.87 4.12 -10.27
N LEU A 129 18.07 3.31 -9.58
CA LEU A 129 16.62 3.50 -9.50
C LEU A 129 16.24 4.89 -8.96
N PHE A 130 16.86 5.31 -7.85
CA PHE A 130 16.62 6.63 -7.25
C PHE A 130 16.90 7.77 -8.22
N ARG A 131 18.03 7.71 -8.96
CA ARG A 131 18.38 8.74 -9.95
C ARG A 131 17.33 8.84 -11.07
N ARG A 132 16.83 7.70 -11.55
CA ARG A 132 15.79 7.65 -12.58
C ARG A 132 14.45 8.17 -12.06
N ALA A 133 14.05 7.79 -10.86
CA ALA A 133 12.84 8.30 -10.23
C ALA A 133 12.90 9.84 -10.06
N ALA A 134 14.04 10.38 -9.61
CA ALA A 134 14.23 11.83 -9.51
C ALA A 134 14.18 12.53 -10.90
N ALA A 135 14.73 11.90 -11.93
CA ALA A 135 14.65 12.41 -13.30
C ALA A 135 13.22 12.42 -13.83
N ASN A 136 12.41 11.39 -13.52
CA ASN A 136 10.99 11.33 -13.88
C ASN A 136 10.23 12.51 -13.26
N VAL A 137 10.38 12.75 -11.95
CA VAL A 137 9.72 13.88 -11.26
C VAL A 137 10.05 15.20 -11.93
N ARG A 138 11.33 15.45 -12.24
CA ARG A 138 11.75 16.67 -12.94
C ARG A 138 11.10 16.81 -14.33
N ALA A 139 10.94 15.70 -15.06
CA ALA A 139 10.28 15.71 -16.36
C ALA A 139 8.78 16.02 -16.24
N MET A 140 8.13 15.57 -15.17
CA MET A 140 6.72 15.85 -14.89
C MET A 140 6.47 17.33 -14.55
N GLU A 141 7.36 17.96 -13.79
CA GLU A 141 7.29 19.40 -13.47
C GLU A 141 7.51 20.31 -14.68
N SER A 142 8.03 19.77 -15.79
CA SER A 142 8.36 20.52 -17.00
C SER A 142 7.22 20.57 -18.04
N LEU A 143 6.04 20.03 -17.70
CA LEU A 143 4.82 19.98 -18.52
C LEU A 143 3.74 20.94 -17.97
#